data_AF-A0A7V2S4S6-F1
#
_entry.id   AF-A0A7V2S4S6-F1
#
_cell.length_a   1.000
_cell.length_b   1.000
_cell.length_c   1.000
_cell.angle_alpha   90.00
_cell.angle_beta   90.00
_cell.angle_gamma   90.00
#
_symmetry.space_group_name_H-M   'P 1'
#
loop_
_entity.id
_entity.type
_entity.pdbx_description
1 polymer ?
#
loop_
_entity_poly.entity_id
_entity_poly.type
_entity_poly.pdbx_seq_one_letter_code
_entity_poly.pdbx_strand_id
1 'polypeptide(L)'
;MDIETPYTFLMQIWSGIAADIIQLAIAALILPILFLRKIIAIPDSMSLAPFLNRWLYASWISLFLTIGIGVYYRTVNTCLIGKELVNKLGYSCMNYPGILFGIFSILFVIGIGCFAFGVLSSVKDAKNECK
;
A
#
# COMPACT_ATOMS: atom_id res chain seq x y z
N MET A 1 -23.51 -17.09 -23.48
CA MET A 1 -22.38 -17.37 -22.58
C MET A 1 -21.22 -16.62 -23.21
N ASP A 2 -21.13 -15.33 -22.89
CA ASP A 2 -20.21 -14.43 -23.56
C ASP A 2 -18.79 -14.83 -23.18
N ILE A 3 -17.98 -15.07 -24.21
CA ILE A 3 -16.57 -15.41 -24.07
C ILE A 3 -15.91 -14.14 -23.53
N GLU A 4 -15.69 -14.08 -22.22
CA GLU A 4 -14.80 -13.09 -21.63
C GLU A 4 -13.48 -13.17 -22.41
N THR A 5 -13.06 -12.05 -23.03
CA THR A 5 -11.78 -12.04 -23.69
C THR A 5 -10.70 -12.30 -22.64
N PRO A 6 -9.61 -13.02 -22.96
CA PRO A 6 -8.57 -13.35 -21.98
C PRO A 6 -8.02 -12.10 -21.25
N TYR A 7 -8.19 -10.92 -21.84
CA TYR A 7 -7.85 -9.63 -21.27
C TYR A 7 -8.77 -9.17 -20.14
N THR A 8 -10.10 -9.28 -20.29
CA THR A 8 -11.05 -8.88 -19.24
C THR A 8 -10.96 -9.77 -18.01
N PHE A 9 -10.75 -11.06 -18.21
CA PHE A 9 -10.53 -12.03 -17.12
C PHE A 9 -9.27 -11.68 -16.30
N LEU A 10 -8.16 -11.40 -16.98
CA LEU A 10 -6.92 -10.98 -16.33
C LEU A 10 -7.12 -9.69 -15.52
N MET A 11 -7.81 -8.69 -16.09
CA MET A 11 -8.10 -7.44 -15.40
C MET A 11 -8.92 -7.62 -14.12
N GLN A 12 -9.91 -8.52 -14.12
CA GLN A 12 -10.70 -8.81 -12.93
C GLN A 12 -9.84 -9.41 -11.81
N ILE A 13 -8.99 -10.40 -12.13
CA ILE A 13 -8.05 -11.00 -11.17
C ILE A 13 -7.17 -9.93 -10.54
N TRP A 14 -6.57 -9.06 -11.36
CA TRP A 14 -5.65 -8.03 -10.87
C TRP A 14 -6.37 -6.95 -10.05
N SER A 15 -7.64 -6.69 -10.34
CA SER A 15 -8.51 -5.83 -9.52
C SER A 15 -8.77 -6.41 -8.12
N GLY A 16 -8.90 -7.73 -8.03
CA GLY A 16 -9.00 -8.47 -6.76
C GLY A 16 -7.71 -8.34 -5.96
N ILE A 17 -6.56 -8.67 -6.57
CA ILE A 17 -5.24 -8.57 -5.94
C ILE A 17 -4.95 -7.13 -5.46
N ALA A 18 -5.29 -6.13 -6.27
CA ALA A 18 -5.14 -4.73 -5.88
C ALA A 18 -6.00 -4.37 -4.65
N ALA A 19 -7.19 -4.95 -4.51
CA ALA A 19 -8.03 -4.79 -3.31
C ALA A 19 -7.31 -5.29 -2.06
N ASP A 20 -6.78 -6.51 -2.15
CA ASP A 20 -6.14 -7.18 -1.04
C ASP A 20 -4.88 -6.43 -0.62
N ILE A 21 -4.08 -5.96 -1.58
CA ILE A 21 -2.90 -5.12 -1.31
C ILE A 21 -3.30 -3.78 -0.68
N ILE A 22 -4.38 -3.13 -1.13
CA ILE A 22 -4.87 -1.89 -0.50
C ILE A 22 -5.29 -2.16 0.95
N GLN A 23 -6.05 -3.23 1.20
CA GLN A 23 -6.45 -3.61 2.57
C GLN A 23 -5.23 -3.90 3.44
N LEU A 24 -4.25 -4.62 2.90
CA LEU A 24 -3.01 -4.92 3.60
C LEU A 24 -2.18 -3.67 3.86
N ALA A 25 -2.13 -2.73 2.92
CA ALA A 25 -1.46 -1.44 3.09
C ALA A 25 -2.14 -0.57 4.15
N ILE A 26 -3.48 -0.55 4.19
CA ILE A 26 -4.26 0.13 5.25
C ILE A 26 -3.97 -0.50 6.61
N ALA A 27 -4.04 -1.84 6.69
CA ALA A 27 -3.72 -2.57 7.91
C ALA A 27 -2.28 -2.28 8.35
N ALA A 28 -1.32 -2.29 7.44
CA ALA A 28 0.08 -1.95 7.69
C ALA A 28 0.32 -0.47 8.03
N LEU A 29 -0.64 0.42 7.79
CA LEU A 29 -0.55 1.83 8.21
C LEU A 29 -1.11 2.00 9.64
N ILE A 30 -2.21 1.32 9.95
CA ILE A 30 -2.91 1.41 11.24
C ILE A 30 -2.22 0.59 12.32
N LEU A 31 -1.86 -0.67 12.04
CA LEU A 31 -1.25 -1.57 13.03
C LEU A 31 -0.01 -0.95 13.65
N PRO A 32 0.94 -0.43 12.87
CA PRO A 32 2.10 0.23 13.44
C PRO A 32 1.77 1.38 14.35
N ILE A 33 0.82 2.25 14.01
CA ILE A 33 0.47 3.39 14.87
C ILE A 33 -0.07 2.91 16.22
N LEU A 34 -0.88 1.86 16.22
CA LEU A 34 -1.49 1.30 17.44
C LEU A 34 -0.51 0.45 18.26
N PHE A 35 0.40 -0.27 17.60
CA PHE A 35 1.29 -1.23 18.24
C PHE A 35 2.73 -0.74 18.39
N LEU A 36 3.16 0.36 17.73
CA LEU A 36 4.54 0.88 17.79
C LEU A 36 4.97 1.06 19.23
N ARG A 37 4.10 1.68 20.03
CA ARG A 37 4.37 1.98 21.43
C ARG A 37 4.63 0.72 22.24
N LYS A 38 3.83 -0.33 21.99
CA LYS A 38 3.99 -1.65 22.62
C LYS A 38 5.24 -2.38 22.14
N ILE A 39 5.54 -2.30 20.84
CA ILE A 39 6.70 -2.96 20.23
C ILE A 39 8.02 -2.33 20.71
N ILE A 40 8.07 -1.00 20.81
CA ILE A 40 9.24 -0.25 21.28
C ILE A 40 9.27 -0.16 22.82
N ALA A 41 8.24 -0.70 23.51
CA ALA A 41 8.11 -0.70 24.96
C ALA A 41 8.21 0.71 25.61
N ILE A 42 7.65 1.72 24.93
CA ILE A 42 7.72 3.11 25.38
C ILE A 42 6.66 3.33 26.48
N PRO A 43 7.00 3.97 27.62
CA PRO A 43 6.06 4.26 28.69
C PRO A 43 4.87 5.11 28.21
N ASP A 44 3.69 4.88 28.78
CA ASP A 44 2.47 5.59 28.38
C ASP A 44 2.50 7.11 28.65
N SER A 45 3.44 7.56 29.47
CA SER A 45 3.71 8.95 29.81
C SER A 45 4.60 9.68 28.79
N MET A 46 5.28 8.99 27.88
CA MET A 46 6.24 9.60 26.94
C MET A 46 5.66 9.73 25.53
N SER A 47 5.96 10.86 24.88
CA SER A 47 5.61 11.09 23.48
C SER A 47 6.29 10.06 22.57
N LEU A 48 5.58 9.58 21.55
CA LEU A 48 6.11 8.65 20.53
C LEU A 48 7.06 9.36 19.55
N ALA A 49 6.89 10.68 19.37
CA ALA A 49 7.61 11.50 18.40
C ALA A 49 9.15 11.36 18.42
N PRO A 50 9.84 11.37 19.58
CA PRO A 50 11.31 11.22 19.62
C PRO A 50 11.80 9.85 19.15
N PHE A 51 10.95 8.81 19.15
CA PHE A 51 11.33 7.44 18.78
C PHE A 51 11.01 7.10 17.31
N LEU A 52 10.36 8.03 16.59
CA LEU A 52 10.05 7.88 15.17
C LEU A 52 11.28 8.22 14.31
N ASN A 53 11.93 7.18 13.79
CA ASN A 53 13.03 7.31 12.83
C ASN A 53 12.51 7.71 11.43
N ARG A 54 13.36 8.35 10.61
CA ARG A 54 13.08 8.71 9.21
C ARG A 54 12.58 7.54 8.35
N TRP A 55 13.01 6.31 8.66
CA TRP A 55 12.55 5.09 7.97
C TRP A 55 11.07 4.79 8.19
N LEU A 56 10.54 5.06 9.38
CA LEU A 56 9.13 4.89 9.69
C LEU A 56 8.28 5.92 8.94
N TYR A 57 8.74 7.17 8.87
CA TYR A 57 8.10 8.19 8.04
C TYR A 57 8.13 7.84 6.55
N ALA A 58 9.28 7.37 6.04
CA ALA A 58 9.41 6.92 4.65
C ALA A 58 8.46 5.75 4.34
N SER A 59 8.33 4.80 5.27
CA SER A 59 7.37 3.71 5.19
C SER A 59 5.93 4.21 5.09
N TRP A 60 5.52 5.13 5.97
CA TRP A 60 4.17 5.66 5.98
C TRP A 60 3.82 6.41 4.70
N ILE A 61 4.73 7.25 4.20
CA ILE A 61 4.55 7.96 2.93
C ILE A 61 4.41 6.95 1.78
N SER A 62 5.26 5.93 1.75
CA SER A 62 5.24 4.90 0.72
C SER A 62 3.96 4.06 0.73
N LEU A 63 3.48 3.65 1.91
CA LEU A 63 2.22 2.93 2.07
C LEU A 63 1.01 3.81 1.73
N PHE A 64 1.04 5.10 2.09
CA PHE A 64 -0.01 6.04 1.72
C PHE A 64 -0.09 6.24 0.19
N LEU A 65 1.06 6.40 -0.47
CA LEU A 65 1.14 6.45 -1.93
C LEU A 65 0.66 5.15 -2.59
N THR A 66 0.97 4.00 -1.98
CA THR A 66 0.48 2.69 -2.44
C THR A 66 -1.05 2.65 -2.46
N ILE A 67 -1.70 3.12 -1.39
CA ILE A 67 -3.17 3.19 -1.31
C ILE A 67 -3.71 4.13 -2.40
N GLY A 68 -3.14 5.33 -2.54
CA GLY A 68 -3.57 6.31 -3.54
C GLY A 68 -3.46 5.77 -4.97
N ILE A 69 -2.32 5.18 -5.32
CA ILE A 69 -2.10 4.60 -6.66
C ILE A 69 -2.94 3.33 -6.86
N GLY A 70 -3.16 2.53 -5.82
CA GLY A 70 -4.04 1.36 -5.89
C GLY A 70 -5.50 1.72 -6.18
N VAL A 71 -6.02 2.76 -5.52
CA VAL A 71 -7.37 3.30 -5.80
C VAL A 71 -7.42 3.84 -7.22
N TYR A 72 -6.40 4.57 -7.66
CA TYR A 72 -6.32 5.09 -9.02
C TYR A 72 -6.26 3.97 -10.08
N TYR A 73 -5.48 2.91 -9.84
CA TYR A 73 -5.43 1.71 -10.66
C TYR A 73 -6.81 1.07 -10.80
N ARG A 74 -7.56 0.91 -9.69
CA ARG A 74 -8.91 0.37 -9.72
C ARG A 74 -9.87 1.22 -10.57
N THR A 75 -9.76 2.54 -10.51
CA THR A 75 -10.57 3.44 -11.34
C THR A 75 -10.26 3.24 -12.83
N VAL A 76 -8.97 3.18 -13.19
CA VAL A 76 -8.54 2.94 -14.58
C VAL A 76 -8.98 1.56 -15.06
N ASN A 77 -8.82 0.53 -14.23
CA ASN A 77 -9.19 -0.84 -14.57
C ASN A 77 -10.71 -1.01 -14.76
N THR A 78 -11.51 -0.39 -13.88
CA THR A 78 -12.99 -0.38 -14.01
C THR A 78 -13.44 0.36 -15.27
N CYS A 79 -12.76 1.45 -15.64
CA CYS A 79 -13.00 2.17 -16.90
C CYS A 79 -12.76 1.27 -18.13
N LEU A 80 -11.64 0.55 -18.15
CA LEU A 80 -11.27 -0.33 -19.26
C LEU A 80 -12.22 -1.52 -19.40
N ILE A 81 -12.56 -2.19 -18.28
CA ILE A 81 -13.55 -3.27 -18.25
C ILE A 81 -14.93 -2.77 -18.73
N GLY A 82 -15.38 -1.61 -18.24
CA GLY A 82 -16.66 -1.03 -18.64
C GLY A 82 -16.72 -0.63 -20.12
N LYS A 83 -15.58 -0.21 -20.69
CA LYS A 83 -15.48 0.14 -22.11
C LYS A 83 -15.61 -1.11 -22.99
N GLU A 84 -14.94 -2.19 -22.61
CA GLU A 84 -14.97 -3.46 -23.36
C GLU A 84 -16.35 -4.13 -23.29
N LEU A 85 -16.99 -4.12 -22.12
CA LEU A 85 -18.26 -4.81 -21.91
C LEU A 85 -19.49 -4.04 -22.41
N VAL A 86 -19.48 -2.70 -22.32
CA VAL A 86 -20.69 -1.88 -22.57
C VAL A 86 -20.54 -1.00 -23.82
N ASN A 87 -19.34 -0.91 -24.40
CA ASN A 87 -19.02 -0.13 -25.61
C ASN A 87 -19.57 1.31 -25.61
N LYS A 88 -19.76 1.90 -24.41
CA LYS A 88 -20.52 3.14 -24.19
C LYS A 88 -19.82 4.20 -23.34
N LEU A 89 -18.58 3.99 -22.94
CA LEU A 89 -17.85 5.02 -22.18
C LEU A 89 -17.23 6.02 -23.16
N GLY A 90 -17.84 7.21 -23.27
CA GLY A 90 -17.36 8.37 -24.03
C GLY A 90 -16.12 9.05 -23.44
N TYR A 91 -15.33 8.35 -22.61
CA TYR A 91 -14.13 8.87 -21.96
C TYR A 91 -12.89 8.09 -22.40
N SER A 92 -11.79 8.81 -22.58
CA SER A 92 -10.48 8.22 -22.87
C SER A 92 -9.91 7.58 -21.60
N CYS A 93 -10.08 6.27 -21.43
CA CYS A 93 -9.40 5.53 -20.36
C CYS A 93 -7.88 5.48 -20.66
N MET A 94 -7.04 5.62 -19.64
CA MET A 94 -5.58 5.47 -19.81
C MET A 94 -5.21 4.01 -20.09
N ASN A 95 -4.32 3.78 -21.05
CA ASN A 95 -3.94 2.43 -21.53
C ASN A 95 -2.77 1.79 -20.79
N TYR A 96 -2.46 2.20 -19.55
CA TYR A 96 -1.30 1.69 -18.81
C TYR A 96 -1.63 1.05 -17.44
N PRO A 97 -2.64 0.15 -17.34
CA PRO A 97 -2.98 -0.50 -16.08
C PRO A 97 -1.81 -1.34 -15.53
N GLY A 98 -1.04 -2.00 -16.39
CA GLY A 98 0.11 -2.82 -15.97
C GLY A 98 1.24 -1.99 -15.32
N ILE A 99 1.51 -0.78 -15.82
CA ILE A 99 2.52 0.11 -15.25
C ILE A 99 2.08 0.60 -13.87
N LEU A 100 0.82 1.01 -13.74
CA LEU A 100 0.24 1.40 -12.46
C LEU A 100 0.31 0.25 -11.45
N PHE A 101 0.01 -0.99 -11.90
CA PHE A 101 0.13 -2.18 -11.07
C PHE A 101 1.58 -2.45 -10.64
N GLY A 102 2.56 -2.26 -11.53
CA GLY A 102 3.98 -2.37 -11.18
C GLY A 102 4.39 -1.35 -10.12
N ILE A 103 4.03 -0.08 -10.32
CA ILE A 103 4.41 1.02 -9.44
C ILE A 103 3.83 0.84 -8.04
N PHE A 104 2.52 0.56 -7.89
CA PHE A 104 1.94 0.41 -6.55
C PHE A 104 2.49 -0.84 -5.83
N SER A 105 2.78 -1.93 -6.55
CA SER A 105 3.37 -3.13 -5.96
C SER A 105 4.79 -2.88 -5.43
N ILE A 106 5.61 -2.15 -6.20
CA ILE A 106 6.97 -1.77 -5.77
C ILE A 106 6.92 -0.87 -4.54
N LEU A 107 6.04 0.15 -4.56
CA LEU A 107 5.87 1.03 -3.41
C LEU A 107 5.39 0.26 -2.17
N PHE A 108 4.48 -0.70 -2.33
CA PHE A 108 4.03 -1.53 -1.23
C PHE A 108 5.19 -2.29 -0.56
N VAL A 109 6.02 -2.96 -1.38
CA VAL A 109 7.17 -3.73 -0.89
C VAL A 109 8.21 -2.83 -0.23
N ILE A 110 8.50 -1.65 -0.81
CA ILE A 110 9.39 -0.65 -0.21
C ILE A 110 8.82 -0.17 1.13
N GLY A 111 7.52 0.13 1.18
CA GLY A 111 6.83 0.58 2.39
C GLY A 111 6.96 -0.42 3.54
N ILE A 112 6.75 -1.72 3.27
CA ILE A 112 6.94 -2.79 4.26
C ILE A 112 8.42 -2.94 4.64
N GLY A 113 9.34 -2.90 3.67
CA GLY A 113 10.78 -3.02 3.93
C GLY A 113 11.29 -1.90 4.84
N CYS A 114 10.94 -0.65 4.53
CA CYS A 114 11.26 0.51 5.36
C CYS A 114 10.61 0.42 6.74
N PHE A 115 9.40 -0.15 6.83
CA PHE A 115 8.73 -0.36 8.11
C PHE A 115 9.54 -1.30 9.01
N ALA A 116 9.82 -2.50 8.51
CA ALA A 116 10.54 -3.54 9.25
C ALA A 116 11.93 -3.04 9.67
N PHE A 117 12.65 -2.38 8.76
CA PHE A 117 13.96 -1.80 9.05
C PHE A 117 13.89 -0.68 10.10
N GLY A 118 12.90 0.22 9.98
CA GLY A 118 12.67 1.31 10.92
C GLY A 118 12.41 0.81 12.34
N VAL A 119 11.55 -0.19 12.50
CA VAL A 119 11.27 -0.82 13.80
C VAL A 119 12.52 -1.47 14.38
N LEU A 120 13.27 -2.24 13.58
CA LEU A 120 14.50 -2.90 14.06
C LEU A 120 15.58 -1.90 14.50
N SER A 121 15.70 -0.76 13.81
CA SER A 121 16.58 0.35 14.24
C SER A 121 16.11 0.93 15.57
N SER A 122 14.83 1.32 15.67
CA SER A 122 14.28 1.94 16.88
C SER A 122 14.40 1.04 18.11
N VAL A 123 14.26 -0.28 17.95
CA VAL A 123 14.45 -1.25 19.07
C VAL A 123 15.91 -1.36 19.50
N LYS A 124 16.87 -1.26 18.57
CA LYS A 124 18.31 -1.25 18.90
C LYS A 124 18.68 0.00 19.68
N ASP A 125 18.18 1.16 19.24
CA ASP A 125 18.47 2.45 19.85
C ASP A 125 17.92 2.50 21.29
N ALA A 126 16.67 2.06 21.49
CA ALA A 126 16.05 1.98 22.82
C ALA A 126 16.80 1.07 23.81
N LYS A 127 17.42 -0.02 23.34
CA LYS A 127 18.22 -0.92 24.20
C LYS A 127 19.56 -0.33 24.64
N ASN A 128 20.15 0.55 23.84
CA ASN A 128 21.45 1.15 24.15
C ASN A 128 21.34 2.28 25.18
N GLU A 129 20.20 2.95 25.28
CA GLU A 129 19.95 3.99 26.28
C GLU A 129 19.61 3.44 27.68
N CYS A 130 19.35 2.13 27.80
CA CYS A 130 19.06 1.44 29.06
C CYS A 130 20.25 0.68 29.66
N LYS A 131 21.48 0.91 29.17
CA LYS A 131 22.74 0.42 29.75
C LYS A 131 23.50 1.57 30.41
#